data_AF-A0A8H5F8E2-F1
#
_entry.id   AF-A0A8H5F8E2-F1
#
_cell.length_a   1.000
_cell.length_b   1.000
_cell.length_c   1.000
_cell.angle_alpha   90.00
_cell.angle_beta   90.00
_cell.angle_gamma   90.00
#
_symmetry.space_group_name_H-M   'P 1'
#
loop_
_entity.id
_entity.type
_entity.pdbx_description
1 polymer ?
#
loop_
_entity_poly.entity_id
_entity_poly.type
_entity_poly.pdbx_seq_one_letter_code
_entity_poly.pdbx_strand_id
1 'polypeptide(L)'
;MLGPFTAKFLTSSYNVYQNAFKNILFRVATITLDYVILRVFCIVAFWRNDYTSFLMFAENVIQKVLFISSRGFTARQSLLVGAFALIAAAGSLYDTMLWAIDNPGFILKHRAVDAASLASQLVKNPAYVVLVSANLTDPIATNTLNGSVVNDLYTHTLNFSLPGINRDGVIEVAPPLYPLNPLNATARIWLDGEGFAVGLDPTTMSTLNMSRSLTTACFPFNDPTVQTDTQAWNCNVPNSESLGLLQLQQGSIPIWWDTYHPDYLLAGEDNPWSSLGSGIGSSMMKQVFTVTKGLRRHTFKSTVIKASMTTSAPRTLEDGEISDFMRRTWSPDGTITTAVQELIDIVLQAKGNGTGRTFGDFVQTNTSLLATSTDYLIVLNNTGGYDFSALRFAHVNTTLIRSETLTEAPTPFEPCPGVVYRNTATGGGAISSSCHEPELINQTLPLDHNLFLGQMDASTVGIFTSVLGDGSSNLSSVALTDAGLDWISQQGDYMDRVLLSRAMILGGDSSAVTVDVQYSTTAISGLQLVLCILPAVLAILAWLVTRAKSMSYYKNSFFASVLTTTQTTTVEGEDLGHIRSVPEITLQRRGRNVTLGTPYGGTILNTVPVVADVREMAHEPLVLVKEGV
;
A
#
# COMPACT_ATOMS: atom_id res chain seq x y z
N MET A 1 -30.08 15.16 -10.52
CA MET A 1 -29.00 14.70 -9.62
C MET A 1 -29.24 13.24 -9.24
N LEU A 2 -28.98 12.25 -10.11
CA LEU A 2 -28.90 10.86 -9.65
C LEU A 2 -27.47 10.59 -9.22
N GLY A 3 -27.06 11.37 -8.21
CA GLY A 3 -25.73 11.39 -7.65
C GLY A 3 -25.50 10.20 -6.71
N PRO A 4 -24.50 10.27 -5.81
CA PRO A 4 -23.79 9.18 -5.13
C PRO A 4 -24.61 8.09 -4.41
N PHE A 5 -25.94 8.22 -4.35
CA PHE A 5 -26.87 7.22 -3.85
C PHE A 5 -27.04 6.00 -4.77
N THR A 6 -27.06 6.17 -6.10
CA THR A 6 -27.21 5.03 -7.03
C THR A 6 -25.98 4.13 -7.05
N ALA A 7 -24.78 4.73 -6.99
CA ALA A 7 -23.52 4.00 -6.91
C ALA A 7 -23.46 3.16 -5.62
N LYS A 8 -23.66 3.77 -4.45
CA LYS A 8 -23.62 3.07 -3.14
C LYS A 8 -24.69 1.99 -2.98
N PHE A 9 -25.80 2.08 -3.71
CA PHE A 9 -26.86 1.07 -3.66
C PHE A 9 -26.48 -0.23 -4.40
N LEU A 10 -25.81 -0.11 -5.55
CA LEU A 10 -25.40 -1.26 -6.36
C LEU A 10 -24.04 -1.81 -5.95
N THR A 11 -23.09 -0.95 -5.57
CA THR A 11 -21.76 -1.37 -5.16
C THR A 11 -21.73 -1.76 -3.69
N SER A 12 -20.96 -2.80 -3.37
CA SER A 12 -20.67 -3.21 -1.99
C SER A 12 -20.04 -2.06 -1.20
N SER A 13 -20.72 -1.56 -0.17
CA SER A 13 -20.30 -0.34 0.55
C SER A 13 -20.38 -0.45 2.08
N TYR A 14 -21.18 -1.39 2.61
CA TYR A 14 -21.34 -1.60 4.04
C TYR A 14 -20.44 -2.73 4.54
N ASN A 15 -19.63 -2.48 5.57
CA ASN A 15 -18.74 -3.48 6.13
C ASN A 15 -19.50 -4.60 6.87
N VAL A 16 -19.15 -5.85 6.56
CA VAL A 16 -19.73 -7.06 7.19
C VAL A 16 -18.66 -7.89 7.91
N TYR A 17 -17.42 -7.40 7.96
CA TYR A 17 -16.22 -8.02 8.56
C TYR A 17 -15.81 -9.36 7.94
N GLN A 18 -16.70 -10.36 7.89
CA GLN A 18 -16.41 -11.70 7.40
C GLN A 18 -17.47 -12.21 6.41
N ASN A 19 -17.01 -12.98 5.42
CA ASN A 19 -17.88 -13.69 4.47
C ASN A 19 -18.83 -14.68 5.18
N ALA A 20 -18.45 -15.22 6.33
CA ALA A 20 -19.29 -16.13 7.11
C ALA A 20 -20.61 -15.47 7.54
N PHE A 21 -20.56 -14.20 7.96
CA PHE A 21 -21.76 -13.47 8.36
C PHE A 21 -22.68 -13.17 7.17
N LYS A 22 -22.12 -12.82 6.01
CA LYS A 22 -22.89 -12.72 4.75
C LYS A 22 -23.61 -14.03 4.43
N ASN A 23 -22.91 -15.16 4.55
CA ASN A 23 -23.50 -16.46 4.27
C ASN A 23 -24.70 -16.77 5.19
N ILE A 24 -24.57 -16.48 6.50
CA ILE A 24 -25.67 -16.64 7.46
C ILE A 24 -26.85 -15.75 7.07
N LEU A 25 -26.61 -14.47 6.77
CA LEU A 25 -27.64 -13.52 6.36
C LEU A 25 -28.40 -14.00 5.11
N PHE A 26 -27.67 -14.41 4.08
CA PHE A 26 -28.25 -14.89 2.83
C PHE A 26 -29.05 -16.17 3.05
N ARG A 27 -28.54 -17.08 3.88
CA ARG A 27 -29.25 -18.32 4.19
C ARG A 27 -30.54 -18.10 4.96
N VAL A 28 -30.53 -17.19 5.94
CA VAL A 28 -31.74 -16.80 6.69
C VAL A 28 -32.76 -16.16 5.75
N ALA A 29 -32.33 -15.30 4.83
CA ALA A 29 -33.21 -14.69 3.84
C ALA A 29 -33.87 -15.74 2.93
N THR A 30 -33.10 -16.72 2.44
CA THR A 30 -33.60 -17.85 1.63
C THR A 30 -34.62 -18.70 2.38
N ILE A 31 -34.32 -19.13 3.61
CA ILE A 31 -35.26 -19.92 4.43
C ILE A 31 -36.57 -19.15 4.67
N THR A 32 -36.45 -17.84 4.91
CA THR A 32 -37.62 -16.97 5.12
C THR A 32 -38.43 -16.83 3.83
N LEU A 33 -37.76 -16.73 2.68
CA LEU A 33 -38.42 -16.65 1.37
C LEU A 33 -39.15 -17.95 1.04
N ASP A 34 -38.53 -19.11 1.27
CA ASP A 34 -39.17 -20.42 1.08
C ASP A 34 -40.42 -20.56 1.94
N TYR A 35 -40.37 -20.10 3.20
CA TYR A 35 -41.53 -20.03 4.08
C TYR A 35 -42.64 -19.13 3.51
N VAL A 36 -42.29 -17.94 2.99
CA VAL A 36 -43.24 -17.02 2.35
C VAL A 36 -43.90 -17.67 1.13
N ILE A 37 -43.12 -18.28 0.25
CA ILE A 37 -43.61 -18.96 -0.95
C ILE A 37 -44.63 -20.03 -0.54
N LEU A 38 -44.28 -20.90 0.42
CA LEU A 38 -45.19 -21.91 0.94
C LEU A 38 -46.50 -21.29 1.45
N ARG A 39 -46.41 -20.26 2.31
CA ARG A 39 -47.60 -19.62 2.90
C ARG A 39 -48.50 -18.96 1.85
N VAL A 40 -47.93 -18.26 0.88
CA VAL A 40 -48.68 -17.61 -0.20
C VAL A 40 -49.42 -18.65 -1.02
N PHE A 41 -48.75 -19.74 -1.42
CA PHE A 41 -49.40 -20.82 -2.16
C PHE A 41 -50.48 -21.54 -1.35
N CYS A 42 -50.29 -21.72 -0.04
CA CYS A 42 -51.34 -22.24 0.84
C CYS A 42 -52.57 -21.32 0.89
N ILE A 43 -52.39 -20.00 0.96
CA ILE A 43 -53.50 -19.02 0.92
C ILE A 43 -54.24 -19.09 -0.42
N VAL A 44 -53.50 -19.18 -1.54
CA VAL A 44 -54.10 -19.28 -2.87
C VAL A 44 -54.89 -20.58 -3.02
N ALA A 45 -54.35 -21.72 -2.57
CA ALA A 45 -55.05 -23.00 -2.56
C ALA A 45 -56.32 -22.94 -1.69
N PHE A 46 -56.24 -22.26 -0.53
CA PHE A 46 -57.37 -22.05 0.37
C PHE A 46 -58.48 -21.20 -0.28
N TRP A 47 -58.14 -20.08 -0.93
CA TRP A 47 -59.13 -19.26 -1.64
C TRP A 47 -59.76 -19.97 -2.83
N ARG A 48 -59.05 -20.90 -3.45
CA ARG A 48 -59.53 -21.71 -4.57
C ARG A 48 -60.24 -23.00 -4.17
N ASN A 49 -60.29 -23.33 -2.86
CA ASN A 49 -60.85 -24.59 -2.34
C ASN A 49 -60.14 -25.86 -2.85
N ASP A 50 -58.85 -25.75 -3.21
CA ASP A 50 -58.08 -26.85 -3.81
C ASP A 50 -57.27 -27.62 -2.74
N TYR A 51 -57.98 -28.44 -1.95
CA TYR A 51 -57.39 -29.22 -0.84
C TYR A 51 -56.29 -30.19 -1.28
N THR A 52 -56.45 -30.81 -2.45
CA THR A 52 -55.48 -31.74 -3.03
C THR A 52 -54.16 -31.03 -3.35
N SER A 53 -54.20 -29.82 -3.92
CA SER A 53 -52.99 -29.04 -4.19
C SER A 53 -52.28 -28.62 -2.91
N PHE A 54 -53.02 -28.30 -1.84
CA PHE A 54 -52.46 -27.97 -0.53
C PHE A 54 -51.66 -29.14 0.07
N LEU A 55 -52.21 -30.35 0.04
CA LEU A 55 -51.49 -31.55 0.50
C LEU A 55 -50.21 -31.80 -0.32
N MET A 56 -50.32 -31.65 -1.65
CA MET A 56 -49.19 -31.88 -2.55
C MET A 56 -48.04 -30.87 -2.37
N PHE A 57 -48.22 -29.74 -1.69
CA PHE A 57 -47.11 -28.81 -1.40
C PHE A 57 -46.13 -29.37 -0.37
N ALA A 58 -46.62 -30.14 0.61
CA ALA A 58 -45.81 -30.77 1.64
C ALA A 58 -45.03 -31.99 1.14
N GLU A 59 -45.44 -32.54 -0.01
CA GLU A 59 -44.87 -33.78 -0.55
C GLU A 59 -43.53 -33.61 -1.26
N ASN A 60 -42.84 -34.73 -1.48
CA ASN A 60 -41.57 -34.76 -2.20
C ASN A 60 -41.69 -34.34 -3.67
N VAL A 61 -40.58 -33.85 -4.25
CA VAL A 61 -40.51 -33.37 -5.64
C VAL A 61 -40.95 -34.46 -6.64
N ILE A 62 -40.56 -35.72 -6.42
CA ILE A 62 -40.95 -36.85 -7.28
C ILE A 62 -42.48 -37.02 -7.33
N GLN A 63 -43.15 -36.91 -6.18
CA GLN A 63 -44.61 -37.02 -6.11
C GLN A 63 -45.31 -35.82 -6.76
N LYS A 64 -44.76 -34.61 -6.60
CA LYS A 64 -45.23 -33.41 -7.30
C LYS A 64 -45.16 -33.58 -8.83
N VAL A 65 -44.06 -34.13 -9.34
CA VAL A 65 -43.87 -34.40 -10.78
C VAL A 65 -44.84 -35.46 -11.29
N LEU A 66 -44.99 -36.57 -10.56
CA LEU A 66 -45.96 -37.64 -10.90
C LEU A 66 -47.41 -37.14 -10.90
N PHE A 67 -47.76 -36.24 -9.97
CA PHE A 67 -49.07 -35.62 -9.93
C PHE A 67 -49.34 -34.69 -11.13
N ILE A 68 -48.32 -33.93 -11.55
CA ILE A 68 -48.40 -33.08 -12.74
C ILE A 68 -48.53 -33.93 -14.01
N SER A 69 -47.72 -34.99 -14.14
CA SER A 69 -47.73 -35.87 -15.33
C SER A 69 -49.02 -36.67 -15.45
N SER A 70 -49.59 -37.14 -14.33
CA SER A 70 -50.82 -37.95 -14.32
C SER A 70 -52.08 -37.15 -14.63
N ARG A 71 -52.13 -35.87 -14.25
CA ARG A 71 -53.32 -35.00 -14.46
C ARG A 71 -53.21 -34.09 -15.68
N GLY A 72 -52.04 -33.98 -16.29
CA GLY A 72 -51.75 -33.07 -17.41
C GLY A 72 -51.76 -31.59 -17.01
N PHE A 73 -51.15 -30.71 -17.81
CA PHE A 73 -51.08 -29.25 -17.56
C PHE A 73 -52.41 -28.51 -17.76
N THR A 74 -53.47 -29.20 -18.17
CA THR A 74 -54.80 -28.64 -18.40
C THR A 74 -55.65 -28.55 -17.13
N ALA A 75 -55.31 -29.29 -16.07
CA ALA A 75 -56.03 -29.24 -14.80
C ALA A 75 -55.58 -28.04 -13.94
N ARG A 76 -56.52 -27.26 -13.42
CA ARG A 76 -56.23 -26.08 -12.57
C ARG A 76 -55.35 -26.42 -11.34
N GLN A 77 -55.51 -27.62 -10.79
CA GLN A 77 -54.78 -28.12 -9.62
C GLN A 77 -53.33 -28.53 -9.92
N SER A 78 -53.06 -29.08 -11.11
CA SER A 78 -51.69 -29.44 -11.53
C SER A 78 -50.88 -28.19 -11.89
N LEU A 79 -51.52 -27.17 -12.48
CA LEU A 79 -50.88 -25.88 -12.75
C LEU A 79 -50.45 -25.17 -11.46
N LEU A 80 -51.27 -25.23 -10.40
CA LEU A 80 -50.92 -24.65 -9.11
C LEU A 80 -49.74 -25.38 -8.44
N VAL A 81 -49.71 -26.71 -8.50
CA VAL A 81 -48.59 -27.53 -7.97
C VAL A 81 -47.32 -27.33 -8.79
N GLY A 82 -47.43 -27.22 -10.11
CA GLY A 82 -46.29 -26.92 -11.00
C GLY A 82 -45.71 -25.52 -10.76
N ALA A 83 -46.57 -24.50 -10.61
CA ALA A 83 -46.14 -23.15 -10.28
C ALA A 83 -45.44 -23.08 -8.91
N PHE A 84 -45.98 -23.78 -7.90
CA PHE A 84 -45.32 -23.89 -6.59
C PHE A 84 -43.95 -24.56 -6.70
N ALA A 85 -43.84 -25.70 -7.40
CA ALA A 85 -42.59 -26.43 -7.55
C ALA A 85 -41.51 -25.58 -8.24
N LEU A 86 -41.87 -24.84 -9.29
CA LEU A 86 -40.95 -23.96 -10.01
C LEU A 86 -40.51 -22.77 -9.14
N ILE A 87 -41.44 -22.09 -8.46
CA ILE A 87 -41.10 -20.94 -7.62
C ILE A 87 -40.34 -21.35 -6.36
N ALA A 88 -40.65 -22.50 -5.76
CA ALA A 88 -39.89 -23.03 -4.63
C ALA A 88 -38.47 -23.45 -5.05
N ALA A 89 -38.30 -24.02 -6.24
CA ALA A 89 -36.96 -24.31 -6.79
C ALA A 89 -36.18 -23.03 -7.13
N ALA A 90 -36.85 -21.97 -7.59
CA ALA A 90 -36.20 -20.67 -7.78
C ALA A 90 -35.87 -19.99 -6.44
N GLY A 91 -36.74 -20.14 -5.44
CA GLY A 91 -36.55 -19.64 -4.08
C GLY A 91 -35.34 -20.27 -3.38
N SER A 92 -35.11 -21.57 -3.57
CA SER A 92 -33.96 -22.26 -2.99
C SER A 92 -32.60 -21.82 -3.58
N LEU A 93 -32.60 -21.17 -4.75
CA LEU A 93 -31.41 -20.56 -5.38
C LEU A 93 -31.19 -19.09 -4.97
N TYR A 94 -32.02 -18.56 -4.07
CA TYR A 94 -31.97 -17.15 -3.70
C TYR A 94 -30.64 -16.73 -3.05
N ASP A 95 -30.02 -17.62 -2.27
CA ASP A 95 -28.69 -17.37 -1.69
C ASP A 95 -27.61 -17.23 -2.77
N THR A 96 -27.63 -18.09 -3.78
CA THR A 96 -26.71 -18.01 -4.93
C THR A 96 -26.92 -16.73 -5.74
N MET A 97 -28.17 -16.25 -5.87
CA MET A 97 -28.44 -14.96 -6.51
C MET A 97 -27.86 -13.77 -5.72
N LEU A 98 -27.96 -13.80 -4.39
CA LEU A 98 -27.38 -12.75 -3.53
C LEU A 98 -25.84 -12.72 -3.64
N TRP A 99 -25.21 -13.89 -3.76
CA TRP A 99 -23.78 -14.01 -4.06
C TRP A 99 -23.43 -13.56 -5.48
N ALA A 100 -24.27 -13.85 -6.48
CA ALA A 100 -24.02 -13.45 -7.87
C ALA A 100 -24.04 -11.93 -8.08
N ILE A 101 -24.74 -11.18 -7.22
CA ILE A 101 -24.82 -9.71 -7.26
C ILE A 101 -23.69 -9.07 -6.42
N ASP A 102 -22.80 -9.86 -5.83
CA ASP A 102 -21.70 -9.39 -4.97
C ASP A 102 -20.55 -8.81 -5.81
N ASN A 103 -20.61 -7.52 -6.12
CA ASN A 103 -19.56 -6.79 -6.84
C ASN A 103 -19.25 -5.45 -6.16
N PRO A 104 -18.00 -5.15 -5.77
CA PRO A 104 -16.81 -6.01 -5.72
C PRO A 104 -16.73 -6.97 -4.52
N GLY A 105 -17.75 -7.03 -3.66
CA GLY A 105 -17.82 -7.94 -2.49
C GLY A 105 -16.91 -7.58 -1.32
N PHE A 106 -15.94 -6.68 -1.54
CA PHE A 106 -14.99 -6.19 -0.55
C PHE A 106 -14.80 -4.68 -0.67
N ILE A 107 -14.43 -4.03 0.43
CA ILE A 107 -13.94 -2.66 0.45
C ILE A 107 -12.52 -2.65 0.99
N LEU A 108 -11.68 -1.83 0.36
CA LEU A 108 -10.33 -1.55 0.84
C LEU A 108 -10.44 -0.55 2.00
N LYS A 109 -9.81 -0.90 3.11
CA LYS A 109 -9.68 -0.01 4.27
C LYS A 109 -8.22 0.22 4.56
N HIS A 110 -7.96 1.39 5.13
CA HIS A 110 -6.65 1.85 5.55
C HIS A 110 -6.61 1.84 7.06
N ARG A 111 -5.45 1.48 7.62
CA ARG A 111 -5.20 1.53 9.05
C ARG A 111 -3.74 1.90 9.27
N ALA A 112 -3.55 3.04 9.94
CA ALA A 112 -2.27 3.41 10.51
C ALA A 112 -1.90 2.45 11.66
N VAL A 113 -0.72 1.86 11.57
CA VAL A 113 -0.12 0.98 12.58
C VAL A 113 1.35 1.35 12.79
N ASP A 114 1.88 1.10 13.97
CA ASP A 114 3.30 1.30 14.25
C ASP A 114 4.13 0.23 13.52
N ALA A 115 5.24 0.62 12.92
CA ALA A 115 6.05 -0.30 12.12
C ALA A 115 6.62 -1.46 12.96
N ALA A 116 6.91 -1.23 14.25
CA ALA A 116 7.33 -2.28 15.19
C ALA A 116 6.32 -3.44 15.28
N SER A 117 5.02 -3.18 15.11
CA SER A 117 3.98 -4.22 15.12
C SER A 117 4.03 -5.13 13.88
N LEU A 118 4.70 -4.68 12.82
CA LEU A 118 4.85 -5.39 11.55
C LEU A 118 6.22 -6.08 11.41
N ALA A 119 7.04 -6.11 12.47
CA ALA A 119 8.39 -6.66 12.43
C ALA A 119 8.45 -8.11 11.90
N SER A 120 7.44 -8.94 12.17
CA SER A 120 7.38 -10.31 11.68
C SER A 120 7.11 -10.43 10.17
N GLN A 121 6.71 -9.34 9.52
CA GLN A 121 6.44 -9.28 8.08
C GLN A 121 7.55 -8.55 7.31
N LEU A 122 8.64 -8.14 7.98
CA LEU A 122 9.81 -7.60 7.31
C LEU A 122 10.46 -8.68 6.45
N VAL A 123 10.93 -8.28 5.26
CA VAL A 123 11.78 -9.15 4.44
C VAL A 123 13.07 -9.44 5.21
N LYS A 124 13.61 -10.66 5.08
CA LYS A 124 14.81 -11.08 5.84
C LYS A 124 16.02 -10.17 5.57
N ASN A 125 16.23 -9.80 4.31
CA ASN A 125 17.29 -8.91 3.85
C ASN A 125 16.67 -7.84 2.94
N PRO A 126 16.04 -6.80 3.52
CA PRO A 126 15.42 -5.74 2.73
C PRO A 126 16.50 -4.90 2.04
N ALA A 127 16.21 -4.41 0.83
CA ALA A 127 17.16 -3.58 0.10
C ALA A 127 17.37 -2.24 0.85
N TYR A 128 18.60 -1.94 1.25
CA TYR A 128 18.93 -0.64 1.87
C TYR A 128 19.16 0.45 0.81
N VAL A 129 19.59 0.06 -0.40
CA VAL A 129 19.71 0.94 -1.56
C VAL A 129 18.44 0.89 -2.40
N VAL A 130 17.86 2.05 -2.68
CA VAL A 130 16.79 2.22 -3.65
C VAL A 130 17.33 3.06 -4.80
N LEU A 131 17.51 2.43 -5.96
CA LEU A 131 17.82 3.14 -7.19
C LEU A 131 16.52 3.49 -7.91
N VAL A 132 16.33 4.77 -8.16
CA VAL A 132 15.14 5.33 -8.80
C VAL A 132 15.58 6.10 -10.03
N SER A 133 15.17 5.61 -11.20
CA SER A 133 15.38 6.31 -12.47
C SER A 133 14.03 6.66 -13.05
N ALA A 134 13.74 7.95 -13.18
CA ALA A 134 12.49 8.41 -13.76
C ALA A 134 12.73 9.60 -14.67
N ASN A 135 12.10 9.56 -15.84
CA ASN A 135 11.97 10.73 -16.69
C ASN A 135 10.69 11.46 -16.29
N LEU A 136 10.82 12.63 -15.66
CA LEU A 136 9.69 13.40 -15.13
C LEU A 136 8.73 13.93 -16.19
N THR A 137 9.11 13.85 -17.48
CA THR A 137 8.19 14.16 -18.59
C THR A 137 7.13 13.07 -18.84
N ASP A 138 7.32 11.87 -18.28
CA ASP A 138 6.35 10.78 -18.35
C ASP A 138 5.52 10.70 -17.04
N PRO A 139 4.19 10.94 -17.09
CA PRO A 139 3.32 10.89 -15.91
C PRO A 139 3.19 9.48 -15.29
N ILE A 140 3.56 8.42 -16.02
CA ILE A 140 3.62 7.06 -15.45
C ILE A 140 4.86 6.94 -14.55
N ALA A 141 5.98 7.54 -14.97
CA ALA A 141 7.24 7.49 -14.24
C ALA A 141 7.20 8.27 -12.92
N THR A 142 6.35 9.29 -12.78
CA THR A 142 6.19 10.03 -11.51
C THR A 142 5.42 9.24 -10.45
N ASN A 143 4.42 8.46 -10.86
CA ASN A 143 3.66 7.59 -9.94
C ASN A 143 4.48 6.39 -9.45
N THR A 144 5.45 5.92 -10.23
CA THR A 144 6.34 4.81 -9.84
C THR A 144 7.43 5.23 -8.86
N LEU A 145 7.77 6.53 -8.75
CA LEU A 145 8.78 7.04 -7.82
C LEU A 145 8.46 6.66 -6.36
N ASN A 146 7.24 6.96 -5.92
CA ASN A 146 6.83 6.70 -4.54
C ASN A 146 6.75 5.21 -4.22
N GLY A 147 6.28 4.39 -5.15
CA GLY A 147 6.25 2.94 -4.99
C GLY A 147 7.66 2.33 -4.90
N SER A 148 8.60 2.85 -5.70
CA SER A 148 9.97 2.32 -5.77
C SER A 148 10.72 2.46 -4.45
N VAL A 149 10.54 3.58 -3.73
CA VAL A 149 11.17 3.83 -2.42
C VAL A 149 10.63 2.90 -1.32
N VAL A 150 9.40 2.42 -1.47
CA VAL A 150 8.70 1.60 -0.48
C VAL A 150 8.89 0.11 -0.75
N ASN A 151 9.27 -0.28 -1.97
CA ASN A 151 9.46 -1.67 -2.37
C ASN A 151 10.50 -2.42 -1.50
N ASP A 152 10.34 -3.74 -1.45
CA ASP A 152 11.25 -4.68 -0.77
C ASP A 152 11.49 -4.41 0.73
N LEU A 153 10.54 -3.78 1.41
CA LEU A 153 10.58 -3.58 2.87
C LEU A 153 9.82 -4.69 3.63
N TYR A 154 8.56 -4.93 3.27
CA TYR A 154 7.70 -5.98 3.84
C TYR A 154 7.38 -7.07 2.81
N THR A 155 6.93 -8.23 3.30
CA THR A 155 6.50 -9.36 2.46
C THR A 155 5.38 -8.96 1.49
N HIS A 156 5.36 -9.55 0.29
CA HIS A 156 4.36 -9.26 -0.77
C HIS A 156 2.89 -9.46 -0.38
N THR A 157 2.60 -10.11 0.75
CA THR A 157 1.25 -10.30 1.28
C THR A 157 0.69 -9.05 1.97
N LEU A 158 1.56 -8.11 2.36
CA LEU A 158 1.18 -6.86 2.98
C LEU A 158 1.10 -5.76 1.92
N ASN A 159 -0.09 -5.20 1.72
CA ASN A 159 -0.25 -3.99 0.94
C ASN A 159 -0.15 -2.79 1.89
N PHE A 160 0.87 -1.96 1.72
CA PHE A 160 1.17 -0.86 2.62
C PHE A 160 1.68 0.36 1.84
N SER A 161 1.61 1.52 2.50
CA SER A 161 2.27 2.73 2.07
C SER A 161 3.02 3.36 3.23
N LEU A 162 4.12 4.05 2.92
CA LEU A 162 4.89 4.82 3.90
C LEU A 162 4.51 6.30 3.76
N PRO A 163 3.73 6.87 4.69
CA PRO A 163 3.32 8.27 4.63
C PRO A 163 4.45 9.24 5.02
N GLY A 164 5.61 8.75 5.49
CA GLY A 164 6.70 9.60 5.99
C GLY A 164 6.42 10.22 7.37
N ILE A 165 5.54 9.60 8.16
CA ILE A 165 5.21 10.09 9.50
C ILE A 165 6.15 9.42 10.50
N ASN A 166 7.09 10.20 10.99
CA ASN A 166 8.08 9.80 11.99
C ASN A 166 7.87 10.63 13.25
N ARG A 167 8.02 10.00 14.41
CA ARG A 167 8.04 10.72 15.69
C ARG A 167 9.35 11.48 15.82
N ASP A 168 9.26 12.76 16.19
CA ASP A 168 10.43 13.61 16.39
C ASP A 168 11.42 12.98 17.40
N GLY A 169 12.71 13.07 17.08
CA GLY A 169 13.79 12.68 17.97
C GLY A 169 14.24 13.82 18.86
N VAL A 170 14.97 13.48 19.92
CA VAL A 170 15.77 14.46 20.67
C VAL A 170 17.09 14.61 19.94
N ILE A 171 17.54 15.84 19.72
CA ILE A 171 18.83 16.14 19.12
C ILE A 171 19.80 16.48 20.25
N GLU A 172 20.92 15.76 20.32
CA GLU A 172 21.95 16.00 21.31
C GLU A 172 23.28 16.26 20.62
N VAL A 173 23.88 17.39 20.93
CA VAL A 173 25.14 17.87 20.36
C VAL A 173 26.07 18.28 21.48
N ALA A 174 27.37 18.14 21.26
CA ALA A 174 28.40 18.60 22.16
C ALA A 174 28.95 19.97 21.71
N PRO A 175 29.50 20.77 22.63
CA PRO A 175 30.26 21.96 22.26
C PRO A 175 31.48 21.58 21.39
N PRO A 176 31.88 22.44 20.43
CA PRO A 176 33.04 22.19 19.59
C PRO A 176 34.33 22.16 20.42
N LEU A 177 35.14 21.12 20.26
CA LEU A 177 36.46 21.04 20.90
C LEU A 177 37.47 22.01 20.29
N TYR A 178 37.38 22.20 18.97
CA TYR A 178 38.17 23.18 18.24
C TYR A 178 37.23 24.09 17.45
N PRO A 179 37.47 25.42 17.46
CA PRO A 179 36.74 26.32 16.58
C PRO A 179 37.06 25.99 15.12
N LEU A 180 36.11 26.29 14.23
CA LEU A 180 36.31 26.13 12.80
C LEU A 180 37.55 26.93 12.36
N ASN A 181 38.56 26.22 11.84
CA ASN A 181 39.86 26.82 11.52
C ASN A 181 40.41 26.24 10.21
N PRO A 182 40.69 27.08 9.20
CA PRO A 182 41.07 26.64 7.86
C PRO A 182 42.39 25.85 7.81
N LEU A 183 43.24 25.95 8.84
CA LEU A 183 44.54 25.27 8.89
C LEU A 183 44.51 23.98 9.70
N ASN A 184 43.65 23.88 10.72
CA ASN A 184 43.74 22.84 11.75
C ASN A 184 42.42 22.09 12.04
N ALA A 185 41.25 22.63 11.68
CA ALA A 185 39.96 22.04 12.05
C ALA A 185 38.91 22.22 10.95
N THR A 186 38.52 21.10 10.33
CA THR A 186 37.43 21.02 9.35
C THR A 186 36.06 21.17 10.01
N ALA A 187 35.05 21.55 9.22
CA ALA A 187 33.67 21.65 9.67
C ALA A 187 33.14 20.32 10.20
N ARG A 188 32.52 20.34 11.40
CA ARG A 188 32.10 19.14 12.16
C ARG A 188 30.87 19.40 13.02
N ILE A 189 29.99 18.39 13.10
CA ILE A 189 28.94 18.26 14.12
C ILE A 189 29.53 17.43 15.25
N TRP A 190 29.73 18.06 16.41
CA TRP A 190 30.30 17.42 17.60
C TRP A 190 29.25 16.65 18.38
N LEU A 191 29.55 15.41 18.73
CA LEU A 191 28.61 14.48 19.38
C LEU A 191 29.00 14.16 20.82
N ASP A 192 30.29 14.24 21.15
CA ASP A 192 30.77 14.12 22.53
C ASP A 192 31.93 15.10 22.82
N GLY A 193 32.39 15.09 24.08
CA GLY A 193 33.52 15.89 24.55
C GLY A 193 34.89 15.21 24.38
N GLU A 194 34.97 14.04 23.75
CA GLU A 194 36.20 13.28 23.53
C GLU A 194 36.70 13.40 22.07
N GLY A 195 35.87 13.93 21.19
CA GLY A 195 36.20 14.23 19.81
C GLY A 195 35.38 13.45 18.78
N PHE A 196 34.35 12.72 19.23
CA PHE A 196 33.42 12.06 18.34
C PHE A 196 32.59 13.09 17.57
N ALA A 197 32.66 13.04 16.25
CA ALA A 197 32.03 14.02 15.39
C ALA A 197 31.74 13.48 13.99
N VAL A 198 30.76 14.09 13.31
CA VAL A 198 30.54 13.89 11.87
C VAL A 198 31.04 15.12 11.13
N GLY A 199 31.95 14.92 10.18
CA GLY A 199 32.61 16.00 9.46
C GLY A 199 32.02 16.29 8.08
N LEU A 200 32.51 17.36 7.47
CA LEU A 200 32.24 17.72 6.09
C LEU A 200 32.90 16.72 5.13
N ASP A 201 32.20 16.40 4.05
CA ASP A 201 32.78 15.63 2.94
C ASP A 201 34.03 16.34 2.38
N PRO A 202 35.23 15.75 2.46
CA PRO A 202 36.42 16.39 1.92
C PRO A 202 36.46 16.37 0.38
N THR A 203 35.62 15.57 -0.29
CA THR A 203 35.61 15.49 -1.76
C THR A 203 34.85 16.64 -2.43
N THR A 204 33.92 17.30 -1.71
CA THR A 204 33.36 18.59 -2.15
C THR A 204 34.41 19.70 -2.09
N MET A 205 35.46 19.50 -1.28
CA MET A 205 36.51 20.46 -0.98
C MET A 205 37.87 19.85 -1.37
N SER A 206 38.18 19.74 -2.66
CA SER A 206 39.48 19.19 -3.06
C SER A 206 40.61 20.18 -2.76
N THR A 207 41.34 19.90 -1.69
CA THR A 207 42.44 20.73 -1.16
C THR A 207 43.75 19.98 -0.98
N LEU A 208 43.75 18.64 -1.00
CA LEU A 208 44.90 17.88 -0.49
C LEU A 208 45.77 17.19 -1.57
N ASN A 209 45.34 17.09 -2.82
CA ASN A 209 46.08 16.36 -3.86
C ASN A 209 46.35 17.14 -5.16
N MET A 210 46.15 18.46 -5.20
CA MET A 210 46.55 19.28 -6.34
C MET A 210 48.07 19.54 -6.33
N SER A 211 48.80 18.53 -6.81
CA SER A 211 50.26 18.41 -6.93
C SER A 211 51.06 18.45 -5.63
N ARG A 212 52.16 17.68 -5.61
CA ARG A 212 53.15 17.48 -4.54
C ARG A 212 53.95 18.75 -4.15
N SER A 213 53.38 19.94 -4.34
CA SER A 213 53.95 21.23 -3.97
C SER A 213 52.96 22.00 -3.10
N LEU A 214 53.40 22.40 -1.91
CA LEU A 214 52.68 23.30 -0.98
C LEU A 214 52.27 24.66 -1.59
N THR A 215 52.67 24.96 -2.83
CA THR A 215 52.38 26.21 -3.54
C THR A 215 51.10 26.21 -4.37
N THR A 216 50.43 25.06 -4.56
CA THR A 216 49.19 24.92 -5.36
C THR A 216 48.00 24.36 -4.58
N ALA A 217 48.13 24.19 -3.26
CA ALA A 217 47.05 23.72 -2.41
C ALA A 217 45.96 24.79 -2.27
N CYS A 218 44.72 24.41 -2.54
CA CYS A 218 43.56 25.26 -2.37
C CYS A 218 43.13 25.21 -0.91
N PHE A 219 43.53 26.15 -0.06
CA PHE A 219 43.07 26.15 1.33
C PHE A 219 41.78 26.98 1.47
N PRO A 220 40.80 26.51 2.27
CA PRO A 220 39.68 27.35 2.61
C PRO A 220 40.17 28.56 3.41
N PHE A 221 39.41 29.65 3.36
CA PHE A 221 39.63 30.84 4.17
C PHE A 221 38.36 31.17 4.95
N ASN A 222 38.53 31.67 6.17
CA ASN A 222 37.46 32.32 6.91
C ASN A 222 37.36 33.75 6.38
N ASP A 223 36.18 34.19 5.97
CA ASP A 223 35.97 35.61 5.67
C ASP A 223 36.03 36.39 6.99
N PRO A 224 36.94 37.37 7.15
CA PRO A 224 37.07 38.15 8.37
C PRO A 224 35.84 39.04 8.67
N THR A 225 34.90 39.17 7.74
CA THR A 225 33.64 39.94 7.86
C THR A 225 32.40 39.06 8.07
N VAL A 226 32.51 37.74 7.89
CA VAL A 226 31.41 36.78 8.01
C VAL A 226 31.69 35.82 9.16
N GLN A 227 30.61 35.33 9.75
CA GLN A 227 30.51 34.53 10.97
C GLN A 227 31.59 33.42 11.11
N THR A 228 31.89 33.05 12.36
CA THR A 228 32.84 31.97 12.75
C THR A 228 32.52 30.57 12.21
N ASP A 229 31.42 30.46 11.46
CA ASP A 229 30.72 29.22 11.14
C ASP A 229 30.77 28.91 9.63
N THR A 230 31.44 29.78 8.85
CA THR A 230 31.52 29.67 7.39
C THR A 230 32.97 29.69 6.89
N GLN A 231 33.25 28.90 5.86
CA GLN A 231 34.51 28.90 5.13
C GLN A 231 34.24 28.83 3.64
N ALA A 232 35.07 29.50 2.86
CA ALA A 232 34.99 29.49 1.41
C ALA A 232 36.36 29.21 0.79
N TRP A 233 36.38 28.78 -0.47
CA TRP A 233 37.60 28.66 -1.26
C TRP A 233 37.35 29.12 -2.68
N ASN A 234 38.42 29.55 -3.35
CA ASN A 234 38.36 29.99 -4.73
C ASN A 234 39.74 29.87 -5.39
N CYS A 235 39.92 28.86 -6.23
CA CYS A 235 41.25 28.43 -6.69
C CYS A 235 41.28 28.11 -8.17
N ASN A 236 42.43 28.38 -8.79
CA ASN A 236 42.73 27.93 -10.15
C ASN A 236 43.08 26.45 -10.15
N VAL A 237 42.59 25.74 -11.15
CA VAL A 237 42.85 24.31 -11.37
C VAL A 237 43.75 24.14 -12.60
N PRO A 238 44.96 23.58 -12.45
CA PRO A 238 45.76 23.17 -13.60
C PRO A 238 45.02 22.12 -14.42
N ASN A 239 44.99 22.28 -15.75
CA ASN A 239 44.25 21.38 -16.64
C ASN A 239 44.71 19.90 -16.54
N SER A 240 45.95 19.65 -16.08
CA SER A 240 46.47 18.30 -15.81
C SER A 240 45.81 17.60 -14.62
N GLU A 241 45.26 18.37 -13.66
CA GLU A 241 44.64 17.85 -12.43
C GLU A 241 43.10 17.74 -12.56
N SER A 242 42.52 18.32 -13.62
CA SER A 242 41.06 18.35 -13.86
C SER A 242 40.40 16.97 -13.83
N LEU A 243 41.05 15.95 -14.40
CA LEU A 243 40.51 14.59 -14.42
C LEU A 243 40.46 13.99 -13.01
N GLY A 244 41.50 14.22 -12.19
CA GLY A 244 41.54 13.75 -10.81
C GLY A 244 40.41 14.36 -9.97
N LEU A 245 40.14 15.65 -10.14
CA LEU A 245 39.03 16.34 -9.47
C LEU A 245 37.65 15.79 -9.89
N LEU A 246 37.48 15.46 -11.17
CA LEU A 246 36.24 14.84 -11.64
C LEU A 246 36.05 13.45 -11.04
N GLN A 247 37.12 12.69 -10.85
CA GLN A 247 37.06 11.31 -10.32
C GLN A 247 36.78 11.24 -8.80
N LEU A 248 36.89 12.35 -8.07
CA LEU A 248 36.52 12.38 -6.64
C LEU A 248 35.01 12.15 -6.45
N GLN A 249 34.67 11.11 -5.68
CA GLN A 249 33.30 10.73 -5.38
C GLN A 249 32.68 11.64 -4.32
N GLN A 250 31.70 12.44 -4.73
CA GLN A 250 30.90 13.29 -3.85
C GLN A 250 30.01 12.45 -2.93
N GLY A 251 29.73 12.92 -1.71
CA GLY A 251 28.91 12.26 -0.70
C GLY A 251 29.67 11.38 0.30
N SER A 252 30.99 11.51 0.39
CA SER A 252 31.84 10.70 1.27
C SER A 252 31.97 11.35 2.64
N ILE A 253 31.13 10.96 3.60
CA ILE A 253 31.08 11.63 4.90
C ILE A 253 32.15 11.06 5.84
N PRO A 254 33.07 11.88 6.38
CA PRO A 254 33.98 11.45 7.42
C PRO A 254 33.31 11.44 8.79
N ILE A 255 33.57 10.38 9.53
CA ILE A 255 33.15 10.17 10.90
C ILE A 255 34.41 10.07 11.73
N TRP A 256 34.57 11.03 12.63
CA TRP A 256 35.69 11.16 13.54
C TRP A 256 35.35 10.41 14.82
N TRP A 257 36.09 9.34 15.13
CA TRP A 257 35.90 8.59 16.38
C TRP A 257 36.54 9.30 17.58
N ASP A 258 37.56 10.10 17.29
CA ASP A 258 38.24 11.03 18.16
C ASP A 258 38.84 12.19 17.34
N THR A 259 39.73 12.98 17.95
CA THR A 259 40.35 14.14 17.28
C THR A 259 41.20 13.78 16.05
N TYR A 260 41.73 12.55 15.95
CA TYR A 260 42.79 12.18 15.02
C TYR A 260 42.43 11.05 14.05
N HIS A 261 41.39 10.26 14.34
CA HIS A 261 41.01 9.10 13.55
C HIS A 261 39.69 9.32 12.79
N PRO A 262 39.75 9.89 11.57
CA PRO A 262 38.61 9.92 10.67
C PRO A 262 38.46 8.59 9.94
N ASP A 263 37.22 8.19 9.73
CA ASP A 263 36.88 7.05 8.89
C ASP A 263 35.66 7.42 8.04
N TYR A 264 35.51 6.81 6.87
CA TYR A 264 34.56 7.28 5.86
C TYR A 264 33.35 6.36 5.77
N LEU A 265 32.17 6.97 5.65
CA LEU A 265 30.97 6.28 5.21
C LEU A 265 31.04 6.09 3.69
N LEU A 266 31.69 5.00 3.27
CA LEU A 266 31.83 4.66 1.86
C LEU A 266 30.61 3.90 1.34
N ALA A 267 30.27 4.17 0.08
CA ALA A 267 29.35 3.35 -0.68
C ALA A 267 30.00 1.95 -0.85
N GLY A 268 29.34 0.90 -0.36
CA GLY A 268 29.76 -0.48 -0.60
C GLY A 268 29.71 -0.85 -2.09
N GLU A 269 30.23 -2.02 -2.46
CA GLU A 269 30.23 -2.50 -3.86
C GLU A 269 28.81 -2.54 -4.46
N ASP A 270 27.80 -2.86 -3.65
CA ASP A 270 26.39 -2.91 -4.06
C ASP A 270 25.73 -1.52 -4.19
N ASN A 271 26.42 -0.44 -3.80
CA ASN A 271 25.90 0.92 -3.87
C ASN A 271 26.41 1.61 -5.15
N PRO A 272 25.54 1.84 -6.16
CA PRO A 272 25.94 2.41 -7.44
C PRO A 272 26.38 3.87 -7.34
N TRP A 273 26.20 4.51 -6.17
CA TRP A 273 26.73 5.84 -5.89
C TRP A 273 28.26 5.89 -5.94
N SER A 274 28.96 4.77 -5.71
CA SER A 274 30.41 4.68 -5.92
C SER A 274 30.82 5.15 -7.32
N SER A 275 30.06 4.76 -8.35
CA SER A 275 30.25 5.23 -9.71
C SER A 275 29.56 6.56 -9.98
N LEU A 276 28.28 6.70 -9.59
CA LEU A 276 27.46 7.87 -9.94
C LEU A 276 27.89 9.14 -9.20
N GLY A 277 28.44 9.03 -8.00
CA GLY A 277 28.95 10.15 -7.22
C GLY A 277 30.25 10.75 -7.78
N SER A 278 30.94 10.02 -8.67
CA SER A 278 32.14 10.47 -9.38
C SER A 278 31.82 10.89 -10.83
N GLY A 279 32.73 11.62 -11.47
CA GLY A 279 32.63 11.98 -12.88
C GLY A 279 31.47 12.92 -13.21
N ILE A 280 30.94 12.74 -14.41
CA ILE A 280 29.89 13.56 -15.04
C ILE A 280 28.52 12.87 -14.86
N GLY A 281 27.44 13.63 -14.96
CA GLY A 281 26.05 13.16 -14.92
C GLY A 281 25.28 13.84 -13.79
N SER A 282 24.02 14.16 -14.04
CA SER A 282 23.16 14.81 -13.06
C SER A 282 22.42 13.76 -12.25
N SER A 283 22.68 13.70 -10.95
CA SER A 283 22.14 12.69 -10.04
C SER A 283 22.03 13.22 -8.61
N MET A 284 21.18 12.58 -7.83
CA MET A 284 20.97 12.92 -6.43
C MET A 284 21.04 11.66 -5.57
N MET A 285 21.73 11.75 -4.44
CA MET A 285 21.68 10.75 -3.38
C MET A 285 21.06 11.35 -2.13
N LYS A 286 20.12 10.64 -1.53
CA LYS A 286 19.63 10.90 -0.19
C LYS A 286 19.95 9.68 0.66
N GLN A 287 20.79 9.85 1.67
CA GLN A 287 21.17 8.79 2.58
C GLN A 287 20.75 9.12 4.01
N VAL A 288 20.28 8.10 4.72
CA VAL A 288 20.06 8.14 6.15
C VAL A 288 20.97 7.09 6.76
N PHE A 289 21.81 7.52 7.68
CA PHE A 289 22.81 6.68 8.31
C PHE A 289 22.83 6.91 9.81
N THR A 290 23.31 5.92 10.55
CA THR A 290 23.50 6.01 12.00
C THR A 290 24.94 5.76 12.37
N VAL A 291 25.39 6.45 13.41
CA VAL A 291 26.72 6.25 13.99
C VAL A 291 26.53 6.00 15.48
N THR A 292 27.12 4.92 15.97
CA THR A 292 26.97 4.46 17.36
C THR A 292 28.34 4.34 18.02
N LYS A 293 28.55 5.05 19.13
CA LYS A 293 29.73 4.96 20.00
C LYS A 293 29.25 4.62 21.42
N GLY A 294 29.69 3.47 21.95
CA GLY A 294 29.17 2.94 23.21
C GLY A 294 27.64 2.74 23.16
N LEU A 295 26.92 3.33 24.11
CA LEU A 295 25.45 3.26 24.17
C LEU A 295 24.74 4.36 23.38
N ARG A 296 25.47 5.33 22.81
CA ARG A 296 24.89 6.47 22.13
C ARG A 296 24.81 6.23 20.63
N ARG A 297 23.62 6.36 20.07
CA ARG A 297 23.37 6.30 18.63
C ARG A 297 22.85 7.64 18.13
N HIS A 298 23.44 8.13 17.05
CA HIS A 298 23.05 9.37 16.38
C HIS A 298 22.64 9.05 14.94
N THR A 299 21.49 9.57 14.52
CA THR A 299 20.92 9.37 13.19
C THR A 299 21.03 10.64 12.38
N PHE A 300 21.62 10.53 11.20
CA PHE A 300 21.85 11.63 10.29
C PHE A 300 21.10 11.41 8.98
N LYS A 301 20.71 12.52 8.37
CA LYS A 301 20.25 12.57 6.99
C LYS A 301 21.25 13.40 6.19
N SER A 302 21.73 12.83 5.09
CA SER A 302 22.58 13.52 4.13
C SER A 302 21.94 13.53 2.75
N THR A 303 21.86 14.71 2.14
CA THR A 303 21.49 14.89 0.73
C THR A 303 22.70 15.33 -0.06
N VAL A 304 22.95 14.68 -1.20
CA VAL A 304 23.98 15.02 -2.16
C VAL A 304 23.32 15.26 -3.50
N ILE A 305 23.47 16.45 -4.05
CA ILE A 305 23.02 16.81 -5.40
C ILE A 305 24.28 17.01 -6.23
N LYS A 306 24.37 16.32 -7.35
CA LYS A 306 25.42 16.51 -8.35
C LYS A 306 24.75 16.88 -9.66
N ALA A 307 25.08 18.04 -10.21
CA ALA A 307 24.63 18.45 -11.53
C ALA A 307 25.87 18.77 -12.38
N SER A 308 25.86 18.42 -13.66
CA SER A 308 26.99 18.76 -14.52
C SER A 308 26.54 19.10 -15.94
N MET A 309 27.36 19.84 -16.67
CA MET A 309 27.18 20.16 -18.07
C MET A 309 28.52 19.96 -18.77
N THR A 310 28.52 19.36 -19.95
CA THR A 310 29.77 19.01 -20.65
C THR A 310 29.73 19.29 -22.14
N THR A 311 30.89 19.51 -22.73
CA THR A 311 31.03 19.65 -24.19
C THR A 311 32.38 19.15 -24.65
N SER A 312 32.40 18.50 -25.80
CA SER A 312 33.60 17.90 -26.39
C SER A 312 34.36 18.89 -27.27
N ALA A 313 35.66 18.65 -27.43
CA ALA A 313 36.51 19.32 -28.40
C ALA A 313 35.89 19.35 -29.82
N PRO A 314 36.06 20.45 -30.58
CA PRO A 314 36.77 21.70 -30.23
C PRO A 314 35.88 22.76 -29.56
N ARG A 315 34.65 22.43 -29.18
CA ARG A 315 33.70 23.40 -28.62
C ARG A 315 33.98 23.60 -27.12
N THR A 316 33.74 24.81 -26.65
CA THR A 316 33.68 25.15 -25.21
C THR A 316 32.24 25.46 -24.84
N LEU A 317 31.90 25.37 -23.54
CA LEU A 317 30.55 25.66 -23.07
C LEU A 317 30.19 27.10 -23.39
N GLU A 318 29.01 27.36 -23.95
CA GLU A 318 28.60 28.72 -24.31
C GLU A 318 28.41 29.60 -23.06
N ASP A 319 28.74 30.89 -23.15
CA ASP A 319 28.67 31.79 -21.99
C ASP A 319 27.25 31.92 -21.44
N GLY A 320 26.25 31.91 -22.33
CA GLY A 320 24.84 31.90 -21.97
C GLY A 320 24.44 30.66 -21.19
N GLU A 321 24.91 29.48 -21.61
CA GLU A 321 24.62 28.20 -20.94
C GLU A 321 25.32 28.09 -19.59
N ILE A 322 26.57 28.59 -19.46
CA ILE A 322 27.27 28.68 -18.17
C ILE A 322 26.48 29.57 -17.22
N SER A 323 26.07 30.76 -17.69
CA SER A 323 25.33 31.71 -16.87
C SER A 323 23.99 31.14 -16.41
N ASP A 324 23.25 30.46 -17.30
CA ASP A 324 21.96 29.86 -16.98
C ASP A 324 22.11 28.69 -15.98
N PHE A 325 23.08 27.79 -16.20
CA PHE A 325 23.36 26.68 -15.29
C PHE A 325 23.74 27.17 -13.88
N MET A 326 24.58 28.20 -13.78
CA MET A 326 24.97 28.80 -12.50
C MET A 326 23.80 29.46 -11.78
N ARG A 327 22.90 30.13 -12.52
CA ARG A 327 21.69 30.73 -11.93
C ARG A 327 20.74 29.67 -11.38
N ARG A 328 20.54 28.57 -12.11
CA ARG A 328 19.70 27.43 -11.67
C ARG A 328 20.21 26.75 -10.40
N THR A 329 21.53 26.70 -10.22
CA THR A 329 22.17 25.97 -9.12
C THR A 329 22.40 26.83 -7.87
N TRP A 330 22.81 28.09 -8.03
CA TRP A 330 23.06 29.01 -6.92
C TRP A 330 21.90 29.95 -6.58
N SER A 331 20.88 30.04 -7.44
CA SER A 331 19.64 30.79 -7.18
C SER A 331 18.39 29.96 -7.55
N PRO A 332 18.06 28.92 -6.76
CA PRO A 332 16.89 28.10 -7.02
C PRO A 332 15.57 28.89 -6.94
N ASP A 333 15.53 29.98 -6.17
CA ASP A 333 14.36 30.87 -6.06
C ASP A 333 14.25 31.88 -7.22
N GLY A 334 15.18 31.86 -8.18
CA GLY A 334 15.22 32.75 -9.34
C GLY A 334 15.60 34.20 -9.05
N THR A 335 16.00 34.51 -7.81
CA THR A 335 16.47 35.86 -7.44
C THR A 335 17.95 36.01 -7.80
N ILE A 336 18.23 36.76 -8.88
CA ILE A 336 19.60 37.05 -9.28
C ILE A 336 20.18 38.08 -8.31
N THR A 337 21.08 37.64 -7.44
CA THR A 337 21.86 38.52 -6.57
C THR A 337 23.15 38.95 -7.26
N THR A 338 23.73 40.07 -6.83
CA THR A 338 25.04 40.53 -7.31
C THR A 338 26.12 39.48 -7.05
N ALA A 339 26.02 38.73 -5.94
CA ALA A 339 26.95 37.66 -5.60
C ALA A 339 26.93 36.50 -6.63
N VAL A 340 25.76 36.07 -7.10
CA VAL A 340 25.66 35.02 -8.13
C VAL A 340 26.30 35.47 -9.44
N GLN A 341 26.14 36.74 -9.80
CA GLN A 341 26.77 37.29 -11.00
C GLN A 341 28.31 37.32 -10.89
N GLU A 342 28.85 37.67 -9.72
CA GLU A 342 30.31 37.61 -9.48
C GLU A 342 30.87 36.19 -9.64
N LEU A 343 30.16 35.16 -9.17
CA LEU A 343 30.55 33.77 -9.35
C LEU A 343 30.52 33.33 -10.82
N ILE A 344 29.53 33.79 -11.58
CA ILE A 344 29.46 33.56 -13.03
C ILE A 344 30.67 34.18 -13.74
N ASP A 345 30.99 35.43 -13.41
CA ASP A 345 32.09 36.16 -14.03
C ASP A 345 33.45 35.47 -13.77
N ILE A 346 33.63 34.87 -12.58
CA ILE A 346 34.81 34.06 -12.25
C ILE A 346 34.95 32.85 -13.20
N VAL A 347 33.86 32.12 -13.47
CA VAL A 347 33.87 30.97 -14.39
C VAL A 347 34.14 31.41 -15.83
N LEU A 348 33.48 32.48 -16.28
CA LEU A 348 33.66 33.03 -17.63
C LEU A 348 35.11 33.52 -17.85
N GLN A 349 35.70 34.15 -16.83
CA GLN A 349 37.11 34.56 -16.88
C GLN A 349 38.05 33.35 -16.96
N ALA A 350 37.79 32.29 -16.19
CA ALA A 350 38.59 31.07 -16.23
C ALA A 350 38.53 30.39 -17.60
N LYS A 351 37.32 30.30 -18.18
CA LYS A 351 37.11 29.86 -19.57
C LYS A 351 37.90 30.71 -20.55
N GLY A 352 37.80 32.05 -20.47
CA GLY A 352 38.50 32.98 -21.36
C GLY A 352 40.03 32.86 -21.31
N ASN A 353 40.57 32.50 -20.14
CA ASN A 353 42.00 32.26 -19.92
C ASN A 353 42.45 30.83 -20.26
N GLY A 354 41.54 29.91 -20.59
CA GLY A 354 41.86 28.52 -20.90
C GLY A 354 42.31 27.70 -19.67
N THR A 355 41.87 28.08 -18.47
CA THR A 355 42.25 27.45 -17.20
C THR A 355 41.02 26.92 -16.45
N GLY A 356 41.17 25.85 -15.67
CA GLY A 356 40.13 25.40 -14.75
C GLY A 356 40.01 26.29 -13.50
N ARG A 357 38.86 26.22 -12.83
CA ARG A 357 38.54 26.93 -11.59
C ARG A 357 37.67 26.05 -10.69
N THR A 358 37.93 26.07 -9.39
CA THR A 358 37.05 25.49 -8.36
C THR A 358 36.78 26.55 -7.30
N PHE A 359 35.54 26.64 -6.85
CA PHE A 359 35.17 27.46 -5.71
C PHE A 359 33.97 26.84 -5.01
N GLY A 360 33.74 27.30 -3.80
CA GLY A 360 32.63 26.85 -3.00
C GLY A 360 32.70 27.40 -1.61
N ASP A 361 31.71 27.01 -0.83
CA ASP A 361 31.59 27.37 0.57
C ASP A 361 31.02 26.20 1.36
N PHE A 362 31.22 26.30 2.67
CA PHE A 362 30.48 25.49 3.60
C PHE A 362 30.04 26.30 4.79
N VAL A 363 28.90 25.89 5.33
CA VAL A 363 28.26 26.50 6.49
C VAL A 363 28.07 25.40 7.53
N GLN A 364 28.67 25.62 8.70
CA GLN A 364 28.48 24.78 9.86
C GLN A 364 27.41 25.39 10.76
N THR A 365 26.48 24.58 11.21
CA THR A 365 25.66 24.88 12.39
C THR A 365 25.92 23.80 13.44
N ASN A 366 25.35 23.96 14.64
CA ASN A 366 25.47 22.94 15.68
C ASN A 366 24.89 21.58 15.25
N THR A 367 23.94 21.54 14.30
CA THR A 367 23.20 20.34 13.92
C THR A 367 23.31 19.98 12.44
N SER A 368 23.90 20.85 11.62
CA SER A 368 23.98 20.66 10.17
C SER A 368 25.29 21.12 9.58
N LEU A 369 25.72 20.47 8.51
CA LEU A 369 26.83 20.86 7.66
C LEU A 369 26.33 20.98 6.23
N LEU A 370 26.50 22.14 5.65
CA LEU A 370 26.19 22.44 4.26
C LEU A 370 27.50 22.65 3.52
N ALA A 371 27.70 22.02 2.37
CA ALA A 371 28.80 22.28 1.44
C ALA A 371 28.22 22.50 0.06
N THR A 372 28.69 23.54 -0.62
CA THR A 372 28.37 23.78 -2.03
C THR A 372 29.68 24.01 -2.78
N SER A 373 29.84 23.35 -3.91
CA SER A 373 31.01 23.51 -4.77
C SER A 373 30.63 23.64 -6.23
N THR A 374 31.45 24.39 -6.96
CA THR A 374 31.37 24.54 -8.40
C THR A 374 32.75 24.40 -8.99
N ASP A 375 32.86 23.48 -9.94
CA ASP A 375 34.10 23.17 -10.65
C ASP A 375 33.89 23.42 -12.15
N TYR A 376 34.63 24.38 -12.71
CA TYR A 376 34.82 24.50 -14.15
C TYR A 376 36.14 23.87 -14.52
N LEU A 377 36.10 22.77 -15.26
CA LEU A 377 37.23 21.91 -15.50
C LEU A 377 37.46 21.74 -17.00
N ILE A 378 38.73 21.82 -17.40
CA ILE A 378 39.19 21.54 -18.75
C ILE A 378 40.01 20.26 -18.69
N VAL A 379 39.51 19.20 -19.32
CA VAL A 379 40.14 17.88 -19.31
C VAL A 379 40.97 17.70 -20.58
N LEU A 380 42.20 17.23 -20.37
CA LEU A 380 43.15 16.94 -21.43
C LEU A 380 43.11 15.46 -21.78
N ASN A 381 43.34 15.14 -23.05
CA ASN A 381 43.54 13.78 -23.53
C ASN A 381 44.95 13.27 -23.17
N ASN A 382 45.20 11.98 -23.41
CA ASN A 382 46.50 11.34 -23.13
C ASN A 382 47.69 11.96 -23.91
N THR A 383 47.42 12.72 -24.97
CA THR A 383 48.44 13.43 -25.76
C THR A 383 48.62 14.91 -25.35
N GLY A 384 47.96 15.36 -24.28
CA GLY A 384 48.00 16.74 -23.78
C GLY A 384 47.13 17.74 -24.54
N GLY A 385 46.34 17.28 -25.51
CA GLY A 385 45.35 18.09 -26.22
C GLY A 385 44.03 18.20 -25.45
N TYR A 386 43.21 19.19 -25.79
CA TYR A 386 41.87 19.37 -25.20
C TYR A 386 40.95 18.19 -25.57
N ASP A 387 40.32 17.56 -24.56
CA ASP A 387 39.34 16.48 -24.75
C ASP A 387 37.92 16.99 -24.60
N PHE A 388 37.58 17.51 -23.41
CA PHE A 388 36.29 18.11 -23.11
C PHE A 388 36.40 19.14 -21.97
N SER A 389 35.38 19.99 -21.85
CA SER A 389 35.19 20.85 -20.66
C SER A 389 33.93 20.45 -19.91
N ALA A 390 33.98 20.53 -18.59
CA ALA A 390 32.88 20.21 -17.70
C ALA A 390 32.64 21.35 -16.71
N LEU A 391 31.38 21.72 -16.51
CA LEU A 391 30.93 22.54 -15.39
C LEU A 391 30.16 21.61 -14.45
N ARG A 392 30.66 21.40 -13.23
CA ARG A 392 30.04 20.53 -12.22
C ARG A 392 29.66 21.36 -11.01
N PHE A 393 28.44 21.16 -10.53
CA PHE A 393 27.94 21.67 -9.27
C PHE A 393 27.70 20.49 -8.33
N ALA A 394 28.15 20.60 -7.09
CA ALA A 394 27.83 19.65 -6.03
C ALA A 394 27.30 20.38 -4.80
N HIS A 395 26.27 19.81 -4.19
CA HIS A 395 25.68 20.31 -2.96
C HIS A 395 25.50 19.15 -1.99
N VAL A 396 26.11 19.24 -0.81
CA VAL A 396 26.03 18.25 0.25
C VAL A 396 25.43 18.90 1.49
N ASN A 397 24.37 18.31 2.02
CA ASN A 397 23.72 18.77 3.24
C ASN A 397 23.55 17.60 4.20
N THR A 398 24.32 17.60 5.29
CA THR A 398 24.25 16.60 6.35
C THR A 398 23.64 17.21 7.60
N THR A 399 22.62 16.55 8.16
CA THR A 399 21.84 17.04 9.30
C THR A 399 21.69 15.94 10.34
N LEU A 400 21.87 16.29 11.62
CA LEU A 400 21.55 15.43 12.75
C LEU A 400 20.03 15.47 12.99
N ILE A 401 19.39 14.31 12.95
CA ILE A 401 17.93 14.17 13.06
C ILE A 401 17.52 13.72 14.45
N ARG A 402 18.29 12.81 15.05
CA ARG A 402 17.96 12.19 16.34
C ARG A 402 19.23 11.69 17.02
N SER A 403 19.21 11.71 18.34
CA SER A 403 20.15 11.06 19.24
C SER A 403 19.35 10.21 20.22
N GLU A 404 19.81 8.99 20.46
CA GLU A 404 19.15 8.06 21.37
C GLU A 404 20.16 7.21 22.14
N THR A 405 19.69 6.63 23.23
CA THR A 405 20.50 5.74 24.08
C THR A 405 19.98 4.32 23.92
N LEU A 406 20.85 3.43 23.44
CA LEU A 406 20.55 2.03 23.27
C LEU A 406 20.57 1.30 24.61
N THR A 407 19.82 0.21 24.70
CA THR A 407 19.85 -0.69 25.87
C THR A 407 21.17 -1.46 25.96
N GLU A 408 21.75 -1.78 24.81
CA GLU A 408 23.00 -2.54 24.68
C GLU A 408 23.91 -1.86 23.67
N ALA A 409 25.21 -1.84 23.97
CA ALA A 409 26.22 -1.31 23.07
C ALA A 409 26.43 -2.30 21.90
N PRO A 410 26.76 -1.83 20.69
CA PRO A 410 27.09 -2.71 19.59
C PRO A 410 28.29 -3.57 19.97
N THR A 411 28.24 -4.84 19.62
CA THR A 411 29.37 -5.77 19.80
C THR A 411 30.10 -5.94 18.48
N PRO A 412 31.42 -6.18 18.50
CA PRO A 412 32.18 -6.56 17.32
C PRO A 412 31.50 -7.67 16.51
N PHE A 413 31.36 -7.47 15.19
CA PHE A 413 30.88 -8.52 14.29
C PHE A 413 31.93 -9.65 14.18
N GLU A 414 33.19 -9.28 13.97
CA GLU A 414 34.34 -10.19 14.03
C GLU A 414 35.48 -9.52 14.83
N PRO A 415 36.17 -10.23 15.74
CA PRO A 415 37.29 -9.64 16.47
C PRO A 415 38.50 -9.45 15.54
N CYS A 416 39.06 -8.24 15.53
CA CYS A 416 40.32 -7.95 14.84
C CYS A 416 41.45 -7.81 15.88
N PRO A 417 42.25 -8.85 16.12
CA PRO A 417 43.31 -8.78 17.12
C PRO A 417 44.46 -7.88 16.66
N GLY A 418 44.96 -7.01 17.54
CA GLY A 418 46.14 -6.19 17.26
C GLY A 418 45.88 -4.85 16.60
N VAL A 419 44.62 -4.51 16.33
CA VAL A 419 44.24 -3.33 15.54
C VAL A 419 43.05 -2.59 16.14
N VAL A 420 42.85 -1.36 15.70
CA VAL A 420 41.62 -0.59 15.96
C VAL A 420 40.60 -0.97 14.90
N TYR A 421 39.36 -1.21 15.31
CA TYR A 421 38.33 -1.68 14.39
C TYR A 421 36.94 -1.18 14.75
N ARG A 422 36.04 -1.25 13.76
CA ARG A 422 34.63 -0.88 13.88
C ARG A 422 33.74 -1.83 13.10
N ASN A 423 32.45 -1.80 13.38
CA ASN A 423 31.45 -2.47 12.54
C ASN A 423 31.04 -1.56 11.37
N THR A 424 30.88 -2.19 10.22
CA THR A 424 30.16 -1.64 9.07
C THR A 424 28.84 -2.37 8.95
N ALA A 425 27.76 -1.62 8.94
CA ALA A 425 26.40 -2.10 8.81
C ALA A 425 25.71 -1.44 7.62
N THR A 426 24.77 -2.16 7.03
CA THR A 426 23.87 -1.67 5.98
C THR A 426 22.46 -2.15 6.26
N GLY A 427 21.47 -1.28 6.08
CA GLY A 427 20.07 -1.64 6.37
C GLY A 427 19.82 -2.12 7.81
N GLY A 428 20.62 -1.67 8.78
CA GLY A 428 20.50 -2.07 10.19
C GLY A 428 21.22 -3.36 10.57
N GLY A 429 21.76 -4.11 9.60
CA GLY A 429 22.51 -5.34 9.85
C GLY A 429 24.02 -5.11 9.74
N ALA A 430 24.79 -5.55 10.75
CA ALA A 430 26.24 -5.59 10.64
C ALA A 430 26.66 -6.64 9.60
N ILE A 431 27.48 -6.23 8.64
CA ILE A 431 27.93 -7.08 7.53
C ILE A 431 29.42 -7.44 7.62
N SER A 432 30.22 -6.56 8.23
CA SER A 432 31.67 -6.75 8.34
C SER A 432 32.26 -5.91 9.48
N SER A 433 33.47 -6.28 9.89
CA SER A 433 34.31 -5.45 10.73
C SER A 433 35.45 -4.87 9.89
N SER A 434 35.62 -3.56 9.96
CA SER A 434 36.72 -2.83 9.32
C SER A 434 37.94 -2.96 10.24
N CYS A 435 38.83 -3.90 9.92
CA CYS A 435 40.11 -4.06 10.61
C CYS A 435 41.14 -3.16 9.93
N HIS A 436 41.44 -1.99 10.49
CA HIS A 436 42.49 -1.13 9.95
C HIS A 436 43.81 -1.50 10.60
N GLU A 437 44.79 -1.97 9.82
CA GLU A 437 46.18 -1.88 10.27
C GLU A 437 46.47 -0.39 10.52
N PRO A 438 47.12 -0.01 11.63
CA PRO A 438 47.48 1.37 11.89
C PRO A 438 48.54 1.81 10.87
N GLU A 439 48.12 2.16 9.66
CA GLU A 439 48.98 2.80 8.68
C GLU A 439 49.34 4.19 9.23
N LEU A 440 50.60 4.31 9.66
CA LEU A 440 51.31 5.57 9.86
C LEU A 440 50.81 6.46 11.02
N ILE A 441 50.87 5.97 12.25
CA ILE A 441 51.01 6.86 13.40
C ILE A 441 52.38 6.63 14.04
N ASN A 442 53.30 7.54 13.73
CA ASN A 442 54.63 7.63 14.31
C ASN A 442 54.58 8.14 15.77
N GLN A 443 53.62 7.68 16.59
CA GLN A 443 53.43 8.16 17.95
C GLN A 443 53.34 7.05 18.98
N THR A 444 54.23 7.21 19.94
CA THR A 444 54.37 6.60 21.27
C THR A 444 53.12 6.75 22.15
N LEU A 445 51.98 6.21 21.72
CA LEU A 445 50.86 5.94 22.62
C LEU A 445 50.83 4.43 22.92
N PRO A 446 50.66 4.01 24.18
CA PRO A 446 50.42 2.61 24.49
C PRO A 446 49.05 2.24 23.95
N LEU A 447 49.01 1.76 22.70
CA LEU A 447 47.83 1.18 22.09
C LEU A 447 47.46 -0.05 22.94
N ASP A 448 46.35 -0.02 23.68
CA ASP A 448 45.70 -1.27 24.04
C ASP A 448 45.21 -1.88 22.72
N HIS A 449 45.89 -2.95 22.30
CA HIS A 449 45.88 -3.51 20.94
C HIS A 449 44.54 -4.12 20.45
N ASN A 450 43.38 -3.80 21.05
CA ASN A 450 42.06 -4.33 20.68
C ASN A 450 40.92 -3.31 20.93
N LEU A 451 41.01 -2.09 20.38
CA LEU A 451 39.99 -1.06 20.62
C LEU A 451 38.86 -1.13 19.59
N PHE A 452 37.67 -1.52 20.03
CA PHE A 452 36.44 -1.41 19.24
C PHE A 452 35.86 0.01 19.36
N LEU A 453 35.77 0.72 18.24
CA LEU A 453 35.30 2.12 18.22
C LEU A 453 33.77 2.24 18.27
N GLY A 454 33.07 1.34 17.58
CA GLY A 454 31.62 1.40 17.46
C GLY A 454 31.11 0.85 16.13
N GLN A 455 29.94 1.34 15.70
CA GLN A 455 29.25 0.90 14.49
C GLN A 455 28.83 2.09 13.63
N MET A 456 29.08 1.99 12.32
CA MET A 456 28.46 2.87 11.32
C MET A 456 27.48 2.05 10.50
N ASP A 457 26.26 2.56 10.32
CA ASP A 457 25.22 1.90 9.55
C ASP A 457 24.68 2.82 8.46
N ALA A 458 24.85 2.44 7.20
CA ALA A 458 24.12 3.04 6.08
C ALA A 458 22.71 2.44 6.02
N SER A 459 21.80 2.93 6.87
CA SER A 459 20.48 2.33 7.08
C SER A 459 19.60 2.41 5.82
N THR A 460 19.65 3.49 5.05
CA THR A 460 18.92 3.60 3.78
C THR A 460 19.60 4.61 2.84
N VAL A 461 19.68 4.29 1.56
CA VAL A 461 20.22 5.15 0.50
C VAL A 461 19.25 5.19 -0.68
N GLY A 462 18.66 6.34 -0.96
CA GLY A 462 17.88 6.61 -2.17
C GLY A 462 18.74 7.31 -3.21
N ILE A 463 18.87 6.73 -4.41
CA ILE A 463 19.64 7.28 -5.52
C ILE A 463 18.68 7.60 -6.65
N PHE A 464 18.66 8.86 -7.07
CA PHE A 464 17.78 9.38 -8.09
C PHE A 464 18.61 9.75 -9.32
N THR A 465 18.49 8.96 -10.37
CA THR A 465 19.15 9.18 -11.66
C THR A 465 18.15 9.70 -12.68
N SER A 466 18.60 10.58 -13.59
CA SER A 466 17.76 11.16 -14.66
C SER A 466 16.60 12.04 -14.20
N VAL A 467 16.33 12.13 -12.90
CA VAL A 467 15.32 13.02 -12.30
C VAL A 467 15.74 14.49 -12.47
N LEU A 468 17.03 14.77 -12.32
CA LEU A 468 17.58 16.13 -12.47
C LEU A 468 17.78 16.51 -13.93
N GLY A 469 18.27 15.59 -14.76
CA GLY A 469 18.66 15.80 -16.15
C GLY A 469 19.68 14.74 -16.56
N ASP A 470 20.23 14.83 -17.78
CA ASP A 470 21.25 13.88 -18.24
C ASP A 470 22.65 14.17 -17.68
N GLY A 471 22.90 15.44 -17.35
CA GLY A 471 24.18 16.01 -16.93
C GLY A 471 25.35 15.86 -17.90
N SER A 472 25.09 15.41 -19.13
CA SER A 472 26.09 15.18 -20.18
C SER A 472 25.93 16.12 -21.37
N SER A 473 24.78 16.80 -21.47
CA SER A 473 24.52 17.79 -22.50
C SER A 473 25.39 19.05 -22.34
N ASN A 474 25.55 19.79 -23.42
CA ASN A 474 26.13 21.13 -23.44
C ASN A 474 25.08 22.24 -23.22
N LEU A 475 23.79 21.87 -23.18
CA LEU A 475 22.67 22.76 -22.89
C LEU A 475 22.28 22.61 -21.41
N SER A 476 22.26 23.74 -20.70
CA SER A 476 21.91 23.84 -19.28
C SER A 476 20.53 23.24 -18.98
N SER A 477 19.52 23.55 -19.80
CA SER A 477 18.14 23.07 -19.67
C SER A 477 17.95 21.55 -19.84
N VAL A 478 18.92 20.86 -20.46
CA VAL A 478 18.89 19.39 -20.63
C VAL A 478 19.77 18.72 -19.56
N ALA A 479 20.92 19.32 -19.29
CA ALA A 479 21.83 18.92 -18.22
C ALA A 479 21.16 18.98 -16.84
N LEU A 480 20.34 20.01 -16.60
CA LEU A 480 19.54 20.24 -15.40
C LEU A 480 18.18 20.82 -15.80
N THR A 481 17.18 19.96 -15.82
CA THR A 481 15.81 20.26 -16.28
C THR A 481 15.02 21.06 -15.26
N ASP A 482 14.14 21.95 -15.73
CA ASP A 482 13.21 22.70 -14.87
C ASP A 482 12.31 21.74 -14.07
N ALA A 483 11.83 20.66 -14.71
CA ALA A 483 11.02 19.64 -14.05
C ALA A 483 11.77 18.96 -12.88
N GLY A 484 13.07 18.74 -13.01
CA GLY A 484 13.91 18.18 -11.95
C GLY A 484 14.07 19.12 -10.76
N LEU A 485 14.26 20.42 -11.02
CA LEU A 485 14.33 21.46 -9.99
C LEU A 485 12.99 21.61 -9.26
N ASP A 486 11.88 21.65 -10.00
CA ASP A 486 10.52 21.68 -9.45
C ASP A 486 10.22 20.44 -8.61
N TRP A 487 10.71 19.27 -9.04
CA TRP A 487 10.53 18.04 -8.28
C TRP A 487 11.30 18.07 -6.95
N ILE A 488 12.55 18.54 -6.93
CA ILE A 488 13.31 18.69 -5.69
C ILE A 488 12.56 19.61 -4.72
N SER A 489 12.08 20.77 -5.20
CA SER A 489 11.40 21.74 -4.35
C SER A 489 10.06 21.24 -3.81
N GLN A 490 9.30 20.48 -4.60
CA GLN A 490 7.97 19.99 -4.21
C GLN A 490 7.99 18.67 -3.43
N GLN A 491 8.91 17.75 -3.78
CA GLN A 491 8.92 16.37 -3.27
C GLN A 491 10.14 16.04 -2.40
N GLY A 492 11.17 16.90 -2.37
CA GLY A 492 12.42 16.65 -1.64
C GLY A 492 12.20 16.33 -0.16
N ASP A 493 11.40 17.13 0.54
CA ASP A 493 11.08 16.95 1.96
C ASP A 493 10.20 15.73 2.23
N TYR A 494 9.32 15.39 1.29
CA TYR A 494 8.51 14.19 1.39
C TYR A 494 9.39 12.94 1.24
N MET A 495 10.28 12.92 0.25
CA MET A 495 11.25 11.82 0.07
C MET A 495 12.19 11.67 1.26
N ASP A 496 12.66 12.78 1.85
CA ASP A 496 13.46 12.75 3.07
C ASP A 496 12.75 12.04 4.22
N ARG A 497 11.46 12.34 4.40
CA ARG A 497 10.63 11.73 5.44
C ARG A 497 10.37 10.25 5.19
N VAL A 498 10.11 9.86 3.95
CA VAL A 498 9.89 8.45 3.57
C VAL A 498 11.17 7.63 3.73
N LEU A 499 12.31 8.15 3.28
CA LEU A 499 13.62 7.48 3.44
C LEU A 499 14.02 7.40 4.92
N LEU A 500 13.72 8.43 5.72
CA LEU A 500 13.89 8.37 7.18
C LEU A 500 12.98 7.30 7.81
N SER A 501 11.71 7.20 7.40
CA SER A 501 10.82 6.12 7.87
C SER A 501 11.42 4.75 7.56
N ARG A 502 11.90 4.55 6.32
CA ARG A 502 12.55 3.29 5.92
C ARG A 502 13.78 3.01 6.78
N ALA A 503 14.67 3.98 6.96
CA ALA A 503 15.87 3.82 7.78
C ALA A 503 15.56 3.49 9.24
N MET A 504 14.54 4.13 9.82
CA MET A 504 14.12 3.86 11.20
C MET A 504 13.49 2.47 11.36
N ILE A 505 12.82 1.96 10.33
CA ILE A 505 12.32 0.57 10.30
C ILE A 505 13.48 -0.44 10.22
N LEU A 506 14.51 -0.13 9.43
CA LEU A 506 15.62 -1.03 9.14
C LEU A 506 16.69 -1.06 10.24
N GLY A 507 17.24 0.10 10.59
CA GLY A 507 18.37 0.22 11.53
C GLY A 507 18.12 1.08 12.76
N GLY A 508 17.01 1.83 12.80
CA GLY A 508 16.68 2.75 13.89
C GLY A 508 15.67 2.21 14.90
N ASP A 509 14.80 3.10 15.38
CA ASP A 509 13.66 2.79 16.24
C ASP A 509 12.38 2.65 15.40
N SER A 510 11.99 1.41 15.10
CA SER A 510 10.80 1.11 14.29
C SER A 510 9.48 1.48 14.98
N SER A 511 9.47 1.69 16.30
CA SER A 511 8.28 2.14 17.02
C SER A 511 7.97 3.62 16.78
N ALA A 512 8.96 4.38 16.29
CA ALA A 512 8.81 5.80 15.96
C ALA A 512 8.16 6.04 14.58
N VAL A 513 7.81 4.98 13.83
CA VAL A 513 7.34 5.10 12.44
C VAL A 513 5.91 4.59 12.30
N THR A 514 5.06 5.39 11.64
CA THR A 514 3.70 4.99 11.30
C THR A 514 3.64 4.47 9.86
N VAL A 515 3.09 3.28 9.68
CA VAL A 515 2.83 2.63 8.38
C VAL A 515 1.33 2.60 8.12
N ASP A 516 0.89 2.97 6.92
CA ASP A 516 -0.52 2.79 6.55
C ASP A 516 -0.69 1.47 5.82
N VAL A 517 -1.42 0.55 6.46
CA VAL A 517 -1.70 -0.79 5.93
C VAL A 517 -3.07 -0.80 5.28
N GLN A 518 -3.09 -1.25 4.02
CA GLN A 518 -4.32 -1.47 3.28
C GLN A 518 -4.76 -2.93 3.42
N TYR A 519 -5.99 -3.13 3.88
CA TYR A 519 -6.59 -4.46 4.04
C TYR A 519 -7.98 -4.50 3.41
N SER A 520 -8.32 -5.64 2.82
CA SER A 520 -9.66 -5.88 2.29
C SER A 520 -10.58 -6.36 3.40
N THR A 521 -11.76 -5.75 3.47
CA THR A 521 -12.85 -6.21 4.35
C THR A 521 -14.06 -6.57 3.53
N THR A 522 -14.74 -7.65 3.90
CA THR A 522 -15.98 -8.07 3.25
C THR A 522 -17.04 -6.97 3.37
N ALA A 523 -17.72 -6.63 2.27
CA ALA A 523 -18.75 -5.59 2.25
C ALA A 523 -20.01 -5.99 1.48
N ILE A 524 -21.18 -5.56 1.93
CA ILE A 524 -22.49 -5.82 1.30
C ILE A 524 -23.01 -4.56 0.60
N SER A 525 -23.72 -4.71 -0.51
CA SER A 525 -24.37 -3.62 -1.23
C SER A 525 -25.72 -3.25 -0.59
N GLY A 526 -26.19 -2.02 -0.83
CA GLY A 526 -27.52 -1.59 -0.37
C GLY A 526 -28.64 -2.45 -0.96
N LEU A 527 -28.52 -2.86 -2.22
CA LEU A 527 -29.45 -3.77 -2.89
C LEU A 527 -29.51 -5.15 -2.21
N GLN A 528 -28.35 -5.76 -1.94
CA GLN A 528 -28.30 -7.05 -1.25
C GLN A 528 -28.93 -6.97 0.14
N LEU A 529 -28.74 -5.86 0.85
CA LEU A 529 -29.34 -5.63 2.17
C LEU A 529 -30.88 -5.54 2.09
N VAL A 530 -31.40 -4.79 1.11
CA VAL A 530 -32.85 -4.72 0.84
C VAL A 530 -33.41 -6.10 0.47
N LEU A 531 -32.71 -6.84 -0.38
CA LEU A 531 -33.10 -8.19 -0.77
C LEU A 531 -33.08 -9.15 0.43
N CYS A 532 -32.12 -9.03 1.36
CA CYS A 532 -32.13 -9.84 2.59
C CYS A 532 -33.33 -9.52 3.50
N ILE A 533 -33.76 -8.26 3.57
CA ILE A 533 -34.87 -7.83 4.45
C ILE A 533 -36.24 -8.14 3.82
N LEU A 534 -36.34 -8.11 2.48
CA LEU A 534 -37.60 -8.26 1.75
C LEU A 534 -38.38 -9.54 2.14
N PRO A 535 -37.77 -10.74 2.21
CA PRO A 535 -38.46 -11.95 2.67
C PRO A 535 -39.06 -11.82 4.07
N ALA A 536 -38.38 -11.14 5.00
CA ALA A 536 -38.89 -10.94 6.35
C ALA A 536 -40.14 -10.04 6.36
N VAL A 537 -40.13 -8.96 5.56
CA VAL A 537 -41.31 -8.09 5.39
C VAL A 537 -42.47 -8.87 4.77
N LEU A 538 -42.20 -9.66 3.72
CA LEU A 538 -43.21 -10.51 3.09
C LEU A 538 -43.75 -11.58 4.05
N ALA A 539 -42.92 -12.13 4.94
CA ALA A 539 -43.34 -13.09 5.95
C ALA A 539 -44.30 -12.47 6.97
N ILE A 540 -44.01 -11.24 7.41
CA ILE A 540 -44.91 -10.46 8.30
C ILE A 540 -46.25 -10.20 7.59
N LEU A 541 -46.23 -9.77 6.34
CA LEU A 541 -47.44 -9.53 5.55
C LEU A 541 -48.24 -10.82 5.35
N ALA A 542 -47.58 -11.91 4.96
CA ALA A 542 -48.23 -13.22 4.82
C ALA A 542 -48.86 -13.67 6.14
N TRP A 543 -48.15 -13.49 7.26
CA TRP A 543 -48.66 -13.80 8.59
C TRP A 543 -49.91 -12.95 8.95
N LEU A 544 -49.88 -11.64 8.71
CA LEU A 544 -51.04 -10.76 8.92
C LEU A 544 -52.25 -11.20 8.08
N VAL A 545 -52.04 -11.55 6.81
CA VAL A 545 -53.10 -12.05 5.94
C VAL A 545 -53.67 -13.38 6.46
N THR A 546 -52.82 -14.29 6.93
CA THR A 546 -53.28 -15.56 7.53
C THR A 546 -54.04 -15.37 8.84
N ARG A 547 -53.74 -14.32 9.61
CA ARG A 547 -54.52 -13.98 10.81
C ARG A 547 -55.87 -13.35 10.47
N ALA A 548 -55.91 -12.46 9.49
CA ALA A 548 -57.15 -11.80 9.06
C ALA A 548 -58.15 -12.79 8.41
N LYS A 549 -57.64 -13.83 7.74
CA LYS A 549 -58.45 -14.90 7.16
C LYS A 549 -57.96 -16.24 7.68
N SER A 550 -58.47 -16.66 8.84
CA SER A 550 -58.13 -17.97 9.39
C SER A 550 -58.41 -19.08 8.38
N MET A 551 -57.41 -19.88 8.04
CA MET A 551 -57.60 -21.04 7.17
C MET A 551 -58.51 -22.04 7.89
N SER A 552 -59.65 -22.35 7.28
CA SER A 552 -60.67 -23.26 7.80
C SER A 552 -60.61 -24.59 7.03
N TYR A 553 -60.57 -25.72 7.73
CA TYR A 553 -60.41 -27.06 7.15
C TYR A 553 -61.78 -27.70 6.87
N TYR A 554 -61.91 -28.57 5.87
CA TYR A 554 -63.16 -29.30 5.64
C TYR A 554 -63.40 -30.35 6.76
N LYS A 555 -64.67 -30.58 7.10
CA LYS A 555 -65.14 -31.56 8.12
C LYS A 555 -64.57 -33.00 7.99
N ASN A 556 -63.99 -33.37 6.85
CA ASN A 556 -63.43 -34.71 6.60
C ASN A 556 -61.91 -34.80 6.72
N SER A 557 -61.23 -33.81 7.30
CA SER A 557 -59.81 -33.98 7.67
C SER A 557 -59.68 -34.95 8.86
N PHE A 558 -58.58 -35.71 8.93
CA PHE A 558 -58.29 -36.61 10.07
C PHE A 558 -58.35 -35.87 11.42
N PHE A 559 -57.96 -34.59 11.44
CA PHE A 559 -58.03 -33.75 12.63
C PHE A 559 -59.48 -33.40 13.01
N ALA A 560 -60.36 -33.20 12.04
CA ALA A 560 -61.79 -33.01 12.28
C ALA A 560 -62.44 -34.32 12.77
N SER A 561 -62.06 -35.49 12.25
CA SER A 561 -62.56 -36.77 12.77
C SER A 561 -62.06 -37.06 14.19
N VAL A 562 -60.86 -36.62 14.56
CA VAL A 562 -60.36 -36.72 15.94
C VAL A 562 -61.06 -35.70 16.85
N LEU A 563 -61.31 -34.47 16.39
CA LEU A 563 -62.04 -33.46 17.17
C LEU A 563 -63.49 -33.87 17.43
N THR A 564 -64.18 -34.41 16.42
CA THR A 564 -65.57 -34.87 16.57
C THR A 564 -65.68 -36.14 17.42
N THR A 565 -64.63 -36.96 17.50
CA THR A 565 -64.60 -38.14 18.37
C THR A 565 -64.12 -37.85 19.79
N THR A 566 -63.45 -36.72 20.04
CA THR A 566 -62.95 -36.31 21.37
C THR A 566 -63.84 -35.28 22.08
N GLN A 567 -64.77 -34.61 21.39
CA GLN A 567 -65.79 -33.78 22.04
C GLN A 567 -66.91 -34.66 22.65
N THR A 568 -66.67 -35.19 23.84
CA THR A 568 -67.69 -35.84 24.69
C THR A 568 -68.26 -34.85 25.73
N THR A 569 -68.76 -33.70 25.29
CA THR A 569 -69.49 -32.77 26.18
C THR A 569 -70.73 -32.22 25.50
N THR A 570 -71.88 -32.40 26.15
CA THR A 570 -73.24 -31.98 25.75
C THR A 570 -73.49 -30.48 25.95
N VAL A 571 -72.60 -29.65 25.41
CA VAL A 571 -72.84 -28.20 25.30
C VAL A 571 -72.79 -27.88 23.81
N GLU A 572 -73.81 -27.17 23.29
CA GLU A 572 -73.81 -26.66 21.92
C GLU A 572 -72.48 -25.96 21.66
N GLY A 573 -71.62 -26.60 20.87
CA GLY A 573 -70.32 -26.07 20.54
C GLY A 573 -70.53 -24.81 19.73
N GLU A 574 -70.00 -23.68 20.23
CA GLU A 574 -69.78 -22.49 19.42
C GLU A 574 -69.22 -22.90 18.07
N ASP A 575 -69.79 -22.35 16.99
CA ASP A 575 -69.35 -22.57 15.62
C ASP A 575 -67.86 -22.22 15.55
N LEU A 576 -67.01 -23.25 15.64
CA LEU A 576 -65.58 -23.14 15.45
C LEU A 576 -65.40 -22.74 13.99
N GLY A 577 -65.30 -21.44 13.72
CA GLY A 577 -65.19 -20.84 12.38
C GLY A 577 -64.00 -21.33 11.52
N HIS A 578 -63.25 -22.30 12.05
CA HIS A 578 -62.15 -23.01 11.42
C HIS A 578 -62.55 -24.35 10.76
N ILE A 579 -63.84 -24.71 10.69
CA ILE A 579 -64.29 -25.92 9.98
C ILE A 579 -65.39 -25.62 8.93
N ARG A 580 -65.14 -25.93 7.65
CA ARG A 580 -66.14 -25.85 6.56
C ARG A 580 -66.91 -27.15 6.40
N SER A 581 -68.21 -27.05 6.11
CA SER A 581 -69.03 -28.17 5.65
C SER A 581 -68.57 -28.65 4.28
N VAL A 582 -68.61 -29.97 4.06
CA VAL A 582 -68.27 -30.60 2.77
C VAL A 582 -69.37 -30.24 1.76
N PRO A 583 -69.05 -29.94 0.48
CA PRO A 583 -70.09 -29.83 -0.54
C PRO A 583 -70.85 -31.16 -0.64
N GLU A 584 -72.17 -31.09 -0.49
CA GLU A 584 -73.06 -32.26 -0.50
C GLU A 584 -72.98 -32.93 -1.88
N ILE A 585 -72.56 -34.20 -1.91
CA ILE A 585 -72.53 -34.99 -3.14
C ILE A 585 -73.87 -35.70 -3.25
N THR A 586 -74.66 -35.30 -4.23
CA THR A 586 -75.98 -35.89 -4.48
C THR A 586 -75.89 -36.84 -5.67
N LEU A 587 -76.46 -38.03 -5.50
CA LEU A 587 -76.62 -38.99 -6.60
C LEU A 587 -77.76 -38.48 -7.49
N GLN A 588 -77.40 -37.89 -8.62
CA GLN A 588 -78.39 -37.45 -9.60
C GLN A 588 -78.61 -38.57 -10.61
N ARG A 589 -79.82 -39.13 -10.60
CA ARG A 589 -80.24 -40.17 -11.54
C ARG A 589 -80.64 -39.52 -12.87
N ARG A 590 -79.81 -39.67 -13.90
CA ARG A 590 -80.14 -39.26 -15.28
C ARG A 590 -80.50 -40.51 -16.07
N GLY A 591 -81.78 -40.86 -16.05
CA GLY A 591 -82.28 -42.06 -16.73
C GLY A 591 -81.78 -43.37 -16.08
N ARG A 592 -81.16 -44.26 -16.86
CA ARG A 592 -80.60 -45.53 -16.37
C ARG A 592 -79.23 -45.40 -15.70
N ASN A 593 -78.58 -44.24 -15.79
CA ASN A 593 -77.26 -44.02 -15.20
C ASN A 593 -77.36 -43.12 -13.98
N VAL A 594 -76.57 -43.44 -12.95
CA VAL A 594 -76.45 -42.63 -11.74
C VAL A 594 -75.15 -41.83 -11.86
N THR A 595 -75.26 -40.51 -11.91
CA THR A 595 -74.12 -39.59 -11.96
C THR A 595 -73.96 -38.90 -10.61
N LEU A 596 -72.73 -38.78 -10.14
CA LEU A 596 -72.41 -38.04 -8.92
C LEU A 596 -72.35 -36.55 -9.27
N GLY A 597 -73.26 -35.77 -8.68
CA GLY A 597 -73.39 -34.33 -8.92
C GLY A 597 -73.32 -33.52 -7.63
N THR A 598 -72.97 -32.25 -7.77
CA THR A 598 -73.11 -31.25 -6.69
C THR A 598 -74.42 -30.47 -6.86
N PRO A 599 -75.02 -29.94 -5.77
CA PRO A 599 -76.33 -29.26 -5.82
C PRO A 599 -76.35 -28.00 -6.69
N TYR A 600 -75.18 -27.46 -7.07
CA TYR A 600 -75.04 -26.30 -7.96
C TYR A 600 -74.70 -26.65 -9.42
N GLY A 601 -74.86 -27.92 -9.82
CA GLY A 601 -74.90 -28.31 -11.24
C GLY A 601 -73.59 -28.80 -11.87
N GLY A 602 -72.57 -29.14 -11.08
CA GLY A 602 -71.35 -29.80 -11.59
C GLY A 602 -71.37 -31.31 -11.42
N THR A 603 -71.14 -32.09 -12.48
CA THR A 603 -70.99 -33.56 -12.44
C THR A 603 -69.52 -33.97 -12.34
N ILE A 604 -69.24 -34.95 -11.48
CA ILE A 604 -67.92 -35.52 -11.26
C ILE A 604 -67.94 -36.91 -11.93
N LEU A 605 -67.38 -37.01 -13.14
CA LEU A 605 -67.30 -38.17 -14.07
C LEU A 605 -68.51 -38.41 -15.01
N ASN A 606 -68.20 -38.46 -16.31
CA ASN A 606 -69.06 -38.90 -17.40
C ASN A 606 -68.47 -40.23 -17.91
N THR A 607 -69.01 -41.38 -17.51
CA THR A 607 -68.55 -42.67 -18.04
C THR A 607 -69.18 -42.90 -19.41
N VAL A 608 -68.38 -42.81 -20.47
CA VAL A 608 -68.79 -43.18 -21.84
C VAL A 608 -68.92 -44.71 -21.91
N PRO A 609 -69.99 -45.28 -22.50
CA PRO A 609 -70.12 -46.72 -22.64
C PRO A 609 -69.16 -47.22 -23.73
N VAL A 610 -68.19 -48.05 -23.36
CA VAL A 610 -67.44 -48.88 -24.32
C VAL A 610 -68.30 -50.10 -24.63
N VAL A 611 -68.64 -50.26 -25.91
CA VAL A 611 -69.36 -51.41 -26.46
C VAL A 611 -68.40 -52.59 -26.55
N ALA A 612 -68.80 -53.72 -25.92
CA ALA A 612 -68.44 -55.12 -26.13
C ALA A 612 -66.94 -55.51 -26.26
N ASP A 613 -66.41 -56.29 -25.30
CA ASP A 613 -66.29 -57.75 -25.47
C ASP A 613 -65.91 -58.46 -24.14
N VAL A 614 -66.70 -59.49 -23.82
CA VAL A 614 -66.51 -60.70 -22.99
C VAL A 614 -65.28 -60.81 -22.05
N ARG A 615 -65.49 -60.62 -20.73
CA ARG A 615 -65.43 -61.68 -19.68
C ARG A 615 -65.71 -61.10 -18.30
N GLU A 616 -66.83 -61.54 -17.74
CA GLU A 616 -67.27 -61.35 -16.36
C GLU A 616 -66.26 -61.93 -15.35
N MET A 617 -66.06 -61.23 -14.23
CA MET A 617 -66.43 -61.81 -12.94
C MET A 617 -67.45 -60.88 -12.29
N ALA A 618 -68.60 -61.49 -12.00
CA ALA A 618 -69.86 -60.85 -11.72
C ALA A 618 -69.87 -60.11 -10.37
N HIS A 619 -70.63 -59.01 -10.37
CA HIS A 619 -71.19 -58.38 -9.20
C HIS A 619 -72.20 -59.33 -8.52
N GLU A 620 -72.06 -59.55 -7.22
CA GLU A 620 -73.21 -59.85 -6.37
C GLU A 620 -73.85 -58.54 -5.86
N PRO A 621 -75.19 -58.43 -5.88
CA PRO A 621 -75.92 -57.28 -5.35
C PRO A 621 -76.14 -57.40 -3.84
N LEU A 622 -75.89 -56.34 -3.07
CA LEU A 622 -76.37 -56.24 -1.69
C LEU A 622 -77.87 -55.93 -1.70
N VAL A 623 -78.66 -56.99 -1.56
CA VAL A 623 -80.11 -56.95 -1.31
C VAL A 623 -80.34 -56.69 0.18
N LEU A 624 -81.09 -55.63 0.51
CA LEU A 624 -81.65 -55.42 1.84
C LEU A 624 -82.90 -56.30 2.00
N VAL A 625 -82.80 -57.32 2.85
CA VAL A 625 -83.96 -58.11 3.30
C VAL A 625 -84.62 -57.41 4.48
N LYS A 626 -85.96 -57.33 4.44
CA LYS A 626 -86.85 -56.84 5.49
C LYS A 626 -87.56 -58.03 6.15
N GLU A 627 -88.00 -57.83 7.40
CA GLU A 627 -88.77 -58.71 8.32
C GLU A 627 -87.92 -59.43 9.39
N GLY A 628 -88.20 -59.37 10.70
CA GLY A 628 -89.22 -58.66 11.46
C GLY A 628 -89.20 -59.08 12.94
N VAL A 629 -89.49 -58.15 13.85
CA VAL A 629 -90.57 -58.15 14.86
C VAL A 629 -91.00 -56.69 15.02
#